data_AF-A0A2R2MPU2-F1
#
_entry.id   AF-A0A2R2MPU2-F1
#
_cell.length_a   1.000
_cell.length_b   1.000
_cell.length_c   1.000
_cell.angle_alpha   90.00
_cell.angle_beta   90.00
_cell.angle_gamma   90.00
#
_symmetry.space_group_name_H-M   'P 1'
#
loop_
_entity.id
_entity.type
_entity.pdbx_description
1 polymer ?
#
loop_
_entity_poly.entity_id
_entity_poly.type
_entity_poly.pdbx_seq_one_letter_code
_entity_poly.pdbx_strand_id
1 'polypeptide(L)'
;MGKTWGKNGEKPYRHAAHAMIYAPDGKKLWDMYENKAVILMMMRFDGYIGFPGGIMDDGETVEFGLNRELEEEIGLDPTRHSFTKEDHVLSYVTHNKRLLLHFYCKKVTLEECLEIEKRTIDADEYGWEVLGPIRVPMFTLNDNERGLPIFLSNKFIGNAKEELLYCIERENIMTKEEIQLALENCEKFKARYMR
;
A
#
# COMPACT_ATOMS: atom_id res chain seq x y z
N MET A 1 18.74 -7.97 26.30
CA MET A 1 19.94 -8.12 25.44
C MET A 1 19.91 -9.49 24.79
N GLY A 2 19.23 -9.64 23.65
CA GLY A 2 19.19 -10.89 22.90
C GLY A 2 19.66 -10.64 21.48
N LYS A 3 20.96 -10.76 21.22
CA LYS A 3 21.45 -10.76 19.84
C LYS A 3 21.12 -12.12 19.23
N THR A 4 20.02 -12.22 18.51
CA THR A 4 19.77 -13.34 17.61
C THR A 4 20.78 -13.21 16.47
N TRP A 5 21.80 -14.07 16.46
CA TRP A 5 22.72 -14.21 15.33
C TRP A 5 22.19 -15.39 14.50
N GLY A 6 21.96 -15.18 13.20
CA GLY A 6 21.55 -16.22 12.27
C GLY A 6 22.60 -17.33 12.16
N LYS A 7 22.21 -18.47 11.58
CA LYS A 7 23.12 -19.58 11.29
C LYS A 7 24.35 -19.03 10.54
N ASN A 8 25.54 -19.28 11.08
CA ASN A 8 26.87 -18.84 10.60
C ASN A 8 27.36 -17.45 11.06
N GLY A 9 26.82 -16.88 12.15
CA GLY A 9 27.35 -15.63 12.74
C GLY A 9 26.98 -14.37 11.97
N GLU A 10 26.10 -14.51 10.99
CA GLU A 10 25.51 -13.41 10.25
C GLU A 10 24.26 -12.88 10.95
N LYS A 11 23.98 -11.56 10.91
CA LYS A 11 22.74 -11.00 11.48
C LYS A 11 21.51 -11.62 10.80
N PRO A 12 20.42 -11.98 11.49
CA PRO A 12 19.23 -12.51 10.84
C PRO A 12 18.67 -11.51 9.82
N TYR A 13 17.84 -12.02 8.89
CA TYR A 13 17.07 -11.13 8.02
C TYR A 13 16.10 -10.35 8.91
N ARG A 14 16.00 -9.04 8.69
CA ARG A 14 14.91 -8.24 9.26
C ARG A 14 13.64 -8.52 8.47
N HIS A 15 12.50 -8.45 9.13
CA HIS A 15 11.19 -8.61 8.50
C HIS A 15 10.50 -7.26 8.51
N ALA A 16 9.86 -6.89 7.40
CA ALA A 16 8.94 -5.77 7.34
C ALA A 16 7.64 -6.23 6.68
N ALA A 17 6.52 -5.64 7.04
CA ALA A 17 5.22 -6.00 6.50
C ALA A 17 4.42 -4.74 6.21
N HIS A 18 3.75 -4.71 5.06
CA HIS A 18 2.82 -3.63 4.70
C HIS A 18 1.51 -4.22 4.18
N ALA A 19 0.46 -3.42 4.19
CA ALA A 19 -0.88 -3.86 3.83
C ALA A 19 -1.60 -2.91 2.87
N MET A 20 -2.19 -3.49 1.82
CA MET A 20 -3.23 -2.85 1.02
C MET A 20 -4.60 -3.07 1.66
N ILE A 21 -5.30 -1.98 1.96
CA ILE A 21 -6.71 -1.99 2.36
C ILE A 21 -7.51 -1.39 1.20
N TYR A 22 -8.53 -2.12 0.73
CA TYR A 22 -9.36 -1.65 -0.39
C TYR A 22 -10.84 -2.00 -0.24
N ALA A 23 -11.67 -1.24 -0.93
CA ALA A 23 -13.10 -1.49 -1.10
C ALA A 23 -13.51 -1.29 -2.57
N PRO A 24 -14.29 -2.21 -3.18
CA PRO A 24 -14.91 -1.96 -4.48
C PRO A 24 -15.85 -0.76 -4.40
N ASP A 25 -15.80 0.13 -5.40
CA ASP A 25 -16.61 1.36 -5.41
C ASP A 25 -17.67 1.33 -6.52
N GLY A 26 -17.23 1.30 -7.78
CA GLY A 26 -18.13 1.31 -8.96
C GLY A 26 -18.92 2.60 -9.13
N LYS A 27 -18.72 3.61 -8.27
CA LYS A 27 -19.37 4.91 -8.36
C LYS A 27 -18.88 5.68 -9.58
N LYS A 28 -19.81 6.33 -10.28
CA LYS A 28 -19.49 7.28 -11.34
C LYS A 28 -19.16 8.66 -10.76
N LEU A 29 -17.92 9.09 -10.95
CA LEU A 29 -17.45 10.43 -10.67
C LEU A 29 -17.93 11.39 -11.76
N TRP A 30 -18.61 12.46 -11.34
CA TRP A 30 -19.22 13.46 -12.23
C TRP A 30 -20.09 12.83 -13.33
N ASP A 31 -20.75 11.71 -13.03
CA ASP A 31 -21.57 10.90 -13.94
C ASP A 31 -20.86 10.37 -15.20
N MET A 32 -19.52 10.48 -15.27
CA MET A 32 -18.73 10.17 -16.46
C MET A 32 -17.74 9.03 -16.25
N TYR A 33 -17.02 9.01 -15.13
CA TYR A 33 -15.88 8.12 -14.94
C TYR A 33 -16.13 7.18 -13.77
N GLU A 34 -16.13 5.89 -14.01
CA GLU A 34 -16.25 4.90 -12.94
C GLU A 34 -14.98 4.84 -12.11
N ASN A 35 -15.10 5.07 -10.80
CA ASN A 35 -14.04 4.77 -9.85
C ASN A 35 -14.17 3.29 -9.45
N LYS A 36 -13.23 2.45 -9.90
CA LYS A 36 -13.35 0.99 -9.74
C LYS A 36 -13.23 0.54 -8.27
N ALA A 37 -12.38 1.21 -7.48
CA ALA A 37 -12.16 0.91 -6.08
C ALA A 37 -11.69 2.15 -5.29
N VAL A 38 -11.87 2.09 -3.98
CA VAL A 38 -11.13 2.92 -3.02
C VAL A 38 -9.97 2.08 -2.49
N ILE A 39 -8.74 2.57 -2.64
CA ILE A 39 -7.51 1.94 -2.13
C ILE A 39 -6.78 2.98 -1.30
N LEU A 40 -6.40 2.62 -0.08
CA LEU A 40 -5.67 3.52 0.82
C LEU A 40 -4.15 3.31 0.67
N MET A 41 -3.45 4.41 0.42
CA MET A 41 -1.99 4.54 0.55
C MET A 41 -1.69 5.74 1.46
N MET A 42 -0.45 5.88 1.89
CA MET A 42 -0.01 6.93 2.81
C MET A 42 1.09 7.78 2.18
N MET A 43 1.04 9.09 2.41
CA MET A 43 2.24 9.92 2.29
C MET A 43 3.11 9.67 3.51
N ARG A 44 4.35 9.23 3.31
CA ARG A 44 5.29 8.95 4.39
C ARG A 44 6.11 10.18 4.75
N PHE A 45 6.72 10.13 5.93
CA PHE A 45 7.64 11.17 6.43
C PHE A 45 8.81 11.48 5.48
N ASP A 46 9.25 10.49 4.70
CA ASP A 46 10.35 10.62 3.73
C ASP A 46 9.90 11.17 2.37
N GLY A 47 8.63 11.58 2.24
CA GLY A 47 8.06 12.19 1.04
C GLY A 47 7.68 11.20 -0.07
N TYR A 48 7.74 9.90 0.20
CA TYR A 48 7.30 8.86 -0.72
C TYR A 48 5.87 8.39 -0.42
N ILE A 49 5.17 7.92 -1.45
CA ILE A 49 3.89 7.22 -1.31
C ILE A 49 4.15 5.73 -1.03
N GLY A 50 3.49 5.18 -0.02
CA GLY A 50 3.62 3.78 0.37
C GLY A 50 2.35 3.19 0.95
N PHE A 51 2.37 1.89 1.22
CA PHE A 51 1.35 1.25 2.05
C PHE A 51 1.71 1.38 3.52
N PRO A 52 0.72 1.40 4.43
CA PRO A 52 0.97 1.41 5.87
C PRO A 52 1.55 0.06 6.34
N GLY A 53 2.30 0.10 7.42
CA GLY A 53 3.04 -0.99 8.03
C GLY A 53 4.53 -0.66 8.16
N GLY A 54 5.27 -1.52 8.85
CA GLY A 54 6.64 -1.23 9.23
C GLY A 54 7.51 -2.45 9.46
N ILE A 55 8.51 -2.30 10.32
CA ILE A 55 9.51 -3.34 10.60
C ILE A 55 9.08 -4.14 11.82
N MET A 56 9.18 -5.47 11.74
CA MET A 56 8.82 -6.34 12.85
C MET A 56 9.93 -6.33 13.92
N ASP A 57 9.52 -6.30 15.19
CA ASP A 57 10.43 -6.39 16.32
C ASP A 57 10.93 -7.82 16.55
N ASP A 58 12.06 -7.93 17.26
CA ASP A 58 12.68 -9.21 17.59
C ASP A 58 11.73 -10.09 18.42
N GLY A 59 11.27 -11.20 17.84
CA GLY A 59 10.39 -12.17 18.50
C GLY A 59 8.92 -12.04 18.15
N GLU A 60 8.51 -11.01 17.40
CA GLU A 60 7.15 -10.89 16.88
C GLU A 60 6.90 -11.87 15.72
N THR A 61 5.66 -12.37 15.63
CA THR A 61 5.16 -12.94 14.37
C THR A 61 4.86 -11.80 13.40
N VAL A 62 4.98 -12.05 12.09
CA VAL A 62 4.72 -11.02 11.07
C VAL A 62 3.31 -10.45 11.17
N GLU A 63 2.30 -11.28 11.42
CA GLU A 63 0.91 -10.81 11.55
C GLU A 63 0.74 -9.92 12.79
N PHE A 64 1.35 -10.27 13.92
CA PHE A 64 1.29 -9.45 15.14
C PHE A 64 1.93 -8.08 14.91
N GLY A 65 3.17 -8.05 14.41
CA GLY A 65 3.87 -6.79 14.15
C GLY A 65 3.14 -5.94 13.10
N LEU A 66 2.64 -6.54 12.01
CA LEU A 66 1.84 -5.80 11.03
C LEU A 66 0.61 -5.15 11.67
N ASN A 67 -0.16 -5.87 12.48
CA ASN A 67 -1.36 -5.29 13.09
C ASN A 67 -1.03 -4.18 14.10
N ARG A 68 0.06 -4.32 14.87
CA ARG A 68 0.57 -3.26 15.75
C ARG A 68 0.89 -1.99 14.95
N GLU A 69 1.68 -2.12 13.88
CA GLU A 69 2.05 -1.00 13.02
C GLU A 69 0.82 -0.34 12.39
N LEU A 70 -0.17 -1.12 11.95
CA LEU A 70 -1.41 -0.55 11.39
C LEU A 70 -2.30 0.14 12.43
N GLU A 71 -2.27 -0.30 13.69
CA GLU A 71 -2.94 0.40 14.78
C GLU A 71 -2.26 1.76 15.04
N GLU A 72 -0.92 1.77 15.11
CA GLU A 72 -0.09 2.96 15.35
C GLU A 72 -0.16 3.98 14.19
N GLU A 73 -0.03 3.53 12.94
CA GLU A 73 0.07 4.39 11.76
C GLU A 73 -1.27 4.92 11.24
N ILE A 74 -2.32 4.09 11.28
CA ILE A 74 -3.60 4.40 10.62
C ILE A 74 -4.82 4.25 11.53
N GLY A 75 -4.62 3.95 12.82
CA GLY A 75 -5.70 3.76 13.78
C GLY A 75 -6.58 2.56 13.45
N LEU A 76 -6.01 1.53 12.82
CA LEU A 76 -6.74 0.32 12.46
C LEU A 76 -7.29 -0.35 13.72
N ASP A 77 -8.55 -0.78 13.69
CA ASP A 77 -9.14 -1.58 14.77
C ASP A 77 -8.78 -3.06 14.59
N PRO A 78 -7.83 -3.64 15.35
CA PRO A 78 -7.42 -5.02 15.18
C PRO A 78 -8.54 -6.01 15.53
N THR A 79 -9.56 -5.59 16.28
CA THR A 79 -10.71 -6.44 16.62
C THR A 79 -11.67 -6.64 15.46
N ARG A 80 -11.65 -5.74 14.47
CA ARG A 80 -12.53 -5.77 13.29
C ARG A 80 -11.81 -6.06 11.99
N HIS A 81 -10.58 -5.56 11.85
CA HIS A 81 -9.87 -5.53 10.57
C HIS A 81 -8.47 -6.16 10.65
N SER A 82 -8.24 -7.04 11.63
CA SER A 82 -6.93 -7.69 11.77
C SER A 82 -6.52 -8.45 10.52
N PHE A 83 -5.24 -8.34 10.20
CA PHE A 83 -4.56 -9.09 9.15
C PHE A 83 -4.08 -10.43 9.69
N THR A 84 -4.37 -11.49 8.94
CA THR A 84 -3.96 -12.87 9.24
C THR A 84 -3.17 -13.45 8.08
N LYS A 85 -2.74 -14.71 8.22
CA LYS A 85 -1.96 -15.41 7.18
C LYS A 85 -2.74 -15.56 5.87
N GLU A 86 -4.06 -15.59 5.95
CA GLU A 86 -4.97 -15.68 4.81
C GLU A 86 -4.96 -14.41 3.94
N ASP A 87 -4.62 -13.26 4.53
CA ASP A 87 -4.50 -11.98 3.82
C ASP A 87 -3.12 -11.81 3.14
N HIS A 88 -2.17 -12.72 3.40
CA HIS A 88 -0.83 -12.65 2.81
C HIS A 88 -0.90 -12.83 1.29
N VAL A 89 -0.16 -11.98 0.58
CA VAL A 89 -0.13 -11.97 -0.89
C VAL A 89 1.20 -12.51 -1.40
N LEU A 90 2.30 -11.93 -0.94
CA LEU A 90 3.63 -12.22 -1.44
C LEU A 90 4.71 -11.78 -0.45
N SER A 91 5.93 -12.22 -0.70
CA SER A 91 7.12 -11.72 0.00
C SER A 91 8.26 -11.46 -0.98
N TYR A 92 8.99 -10.36 -0.78
CA TYR A 92 10.20 -10.02 -1.51
C TYR A 92 11.43 -10.14 -0.61
N VAL A 93 12.43 -10.87 -1.08
CA VAL A 93 13.72 -10.99 -0.40
C VAL A 93 14.70 -10.00 -0.99
N THR A 94 15.27 -9.14 -0.14
CA THR A 94 16.33 -8.21 -0.51
C THR A 94 17.63 -8.62 0.17
N HIS A 95 18.43 -9.48 -0.48
CA HIS A 95 19.62 -10.09 0.12
C HIS A 95 20.69 -9.07 0.56
N ASN A 96 20.95 -8.03 -0.23
CA ASN A 96 21.92 -6.98 0.10
C ASN A 96 21.53 -6.15 1.35
N LYS A 97 20.22 -5.96 1.58
CA LYS A 97 19.70 -5.31 2.79
C LYS A 97 19.37 -6.29 3.92
N ARG A 98 19.49 -7.59 3.67
CA ARG A 98 19.04 -8.68 4.56
C ARG A 98 17.62 -8.43 5.07
N LEU A 99 16.72 -8.09 4.15
CA LEU A 99 15.33 -7.71 4.45
C LEU A 99 14.37 -8.67 3.75
N LEU A 100 13.38 -9.17 4.49
CA LEU A 100 12.23 -9.89 3.95
C LEU A 100 11.00 -8.99 4.09
N LEU A 101 10.49 -8.53 2.96
CA LEU A 101 9.31 -7.67 2.89
C LEU A 101 8.09 -8.56 2.63
N HIS A 102 7.09 -8.51 3.51
CA HIS A 102 5.82 -9.21 3.37
C HIS A 102 4.75 -8.23 2.95
N PHE A 103 3.86 -8.65 2.06
CA PHE A 103 2.75 -7.82 1.60
C PHE A 103 1.43 -8.53 1.82
N TYR A 104 0.47 -7.81 2.39
CA TYR A 104 -0.87 -8.29 2.69
C TYR A 104 -1.91 -7.44 1.95
N CYS A 105 -3.07 -8.03 1.67
CA CYS A 105 -4.17 -7.34 1.02
C CYS A 105 -5.48 -7.75 1.65
N LYS A 106 -6.29 -6.77 2.05
CA LYS A 106 -7.60 -7.00 2.67
C LYS A 106 -8.68 -6.17 1.98
N LYS A 107 -9.72 -6.88 1.57
CA LYS A 107 -10.96 -6.31 1.10
C LYS A 107 -11.85 -5.95 2.29
N VAL A 108 -12.38 -4.73 2.30
CA VAL A 108 -13.37 -4.23 3.27
C VAL A 108 -14.57 -3.64 2.53
N THR A 109 -15.61 -3.26 3.27
CA THR A 109 -16.72 -2.45 2.73
C THR A 109 -16.26 -1.00 2.49
N LEU A 110 -17.01 -0.24 1.67
CA LEU A 110 -16.71 1.19 1.46
C LEU A 110 -16.81 1.96 2.76
N GLU A 111 -17.82 1.67 3.58
CA GLU A 111 -18.05 2.30 4.87
C GLU A 111 -16.86 2.08 5.82
N GLU A 112 -16.34 0.85 5.89
CA GLU A 112 -15.16 0.52 6.68
C GLU A 112 -13.90 1.20 6.14
N CYS A 113 -13.72 1.25 4.82
CA CYS A 113 -12.58 1.94 4.20
C CYS A 113 -12.58 3.43 4.54
N LEU A 114 -13.75 4.07 4.50
CA LEU A 114 -13.95 5.48 4.91
C LEU A 114 -13.74 5.68 6.41
N GLU A 115 -14.12 4.71 7.23
CA GLU A 115 -13.89 4.74 8.68
C GLU A 115 -12.38 4.71 8.98
N ILE A 116 -11.65 3.79 8.36
CA ILE A 116 -10.20 3.64 8.51
C ILE A 116 -9.48 4.92 8.06
N GLU A 117 -9.84 5.47 6.89
CA GLU A 117 -9.25 6.74 6.40
C GLU A 117 -9.44 7.90 7.39
N LYS A 118 -10.61 8.00 8.04
CA LYS A 118 -10.86 9.05 9.04
C LYS A 118 -10.04 8.84 10.30
N ARG A 119 -9.92 7.59 10.76
CA ARG A 119 -9.14 7.24 11.96
C ARG A 119 -7.66 7.53 11.80
N THR A 120 -7.12 7.49 10.57
CA THR A 120 -5.71 7.83 10.31
C THR A 120 -5.32 9.22 10.83
N ILE A 121 -6.24 10.19 10.88
CA ILE A 121 -5.94 11.54 11.37
C ILE A 121 -5.76 11.56 12.89
N ASP A 122 -6.41 10.65 13.60
CA ASP A 122 -6.36 10.52 15.05
C ASP A 122 -5.36 9.44 15.51
N ALA A 123 -4.63 8.82 14.57
CA ALA A 123 -3.65 7.77 14.85
C ALA A 123 -2.38 8.32 15.51
N ASP A 124 -1.69 7.49 16.28
CA ASP A 124 -0.55 7.89 17.11
C ASP A 124 0.60 8.48 16.28
N GLU A 125 0.82 7.96 15.07
CA GLU A 125 1.94 8.38 14.21
C GLU A 125 1.56 9.39 13.12
N TYR A 126 0.33 9.89 13.16
CA TYR A 126 -0.10 10.95 12.25
C TYR A 126 0.70 12.24 12.48
N GLY A 127 1.25 12.79 11.40
CA GLY A 127 2.11 13.96 11.41
C GLY A 127 3.58 13.68 11.75
N TRP A 128 3.94 12.43 12.05
CA TRP A 128 5.32 11.97 12.20
C TRP A 128 5.69 11.00 11.09
N GLU A 129 5.29 9.72 11.18
CA GLU A 129 5.66 8.68 10.20
C GLU A 129 4.70 8.70 9.00
N VAL A 130 3.42 8.98 9.27
CA VAL A 130 2.35 9.14 8.27
C VAL A 130 1.94 10.60 8.18
N LEU A 131 2.13 11.21 7.01
CA LEU A 131 1.74 12.60 6.73
C LEU A 131 0.32 12.73 6.19
N GLY A 132 -0.33 11.61 5.88
CA GLY A 132 -1.76 11.54 5.63
C GLY A 132 -2.18 10.48 4.62
N PRO A 133 -3.45 10.05 4.69
CA PRO A 133 -4.00 9.07 3.77
C PRO A 133 -4.25 9.68 2.40
N ILE A 134 -3.99 8.89 1.36
CA ILE A 134 -4.23 9.20 -0.03
C ILE A 134 -5.02 8.05 -0.64
N ARG A 135 -6.10 8.38 -1.36
CA ARG A 135 -6.80 7.40 -2.20
C ARG A 135 -6.15 7.28 -3.56
N VAL A 136 -5.94 6.05 -4.02
CA VAL A 136 -5.54 5.79 -5.41
C VAL A 136 -6.72 6.16 -6.34
N PRO A 137 -6.54 7.03 -7.35
CA PRO A 137 -7.61 7.36 -8.29
C PRO A 137 -7.78 6.21 -9.30
N MET A 138 -8.74 5.32 -9.05
CA MET A 138 -8.98 4.12 -9.86
C MET A 138 -9.84 4.40 -11.10
N PHE A 139 -9.47 5.45 -11.84
CA PHE A 139 -10.09 5.91 -13.08
C PHE A 139 -9.05 6.63 -13.95
N THR A 140 -9.33 6.78 -15.25
CA THR A 140 -8.55 7.61 -16.17
C THR A 140 -9.51 8.55 -16.92
N LEU A 141 -9.18 9.84 -16.99
CA LEU A 141 -9.98 10.80 -17.74
C LEU A 141 -9.76 10.68 -19.26
N ASN A 142 -10.64 11.30 -20.06
CA ASN A 142 -10.61 11.21 -21.52
C ASN A 142 -9.33 11.78 -22.18
N ASP A 143 -8.53 12.56 -21.45
CA ASP A 143 -7.20 12.99 -21.93
C ASP A 143 -6.13 11.89 -21.81
N ASN A 144 -6.51 10.71 -21.30
CA ASN A 144 -5.64 9.58 -21.04
C ASN A 144 -4.53 9.84 -20.02
N GLU A 145 -4.53 10.98 -19.31
CA GLU A 145 -3.45 11.35 -18.39
C GLU A 145 -3.96 11.46 -16.94
N ARG A 146 -5.01 12.25 -16.70
CA ARG A 146 -5.50 12.50 -15.33
C ARG A 146 -6.14 11.27 -14.71
N GLY A 147 -5.89 11.05 -13.41
CA GLY A 147 -6.32 9.87 -12.66
C GLY A 147 -5.15 8.93 -12.40
N LEU A 148 -5.36 7.62 -12.59
CA LEU A 148 -4.36 6.58 -12.33
C LEU A 148 -3.02 6.83 -13.05
N PRO A 149 -2.94 7.24 -14.33
CA PRO A 149 -1.66 7.39 -15.02
C PRO A 149 -0.75 8.44 -14.37
N ILE A 150 -1.27 9.65 -14.08
CA ILE A 150 -0.51 10.67 -13.34
C ILE A 150 -0.21 10.21 -11.91
N PHE A 151 -1.13 9.51 -11.23
CA PHE A 151 -0.85 8.97 -9.89
C PHE A 151 0.36 8.03 -9.90
N LEU A 152 0.46 7.14 -10.88
CA LEU A 152 1.58 6.21 -11.06
C LEU A 152 2.91 6.90 -11.44
N SER A 153 2.88 8.21 -11.73
CA SER A 153 4.09 9.02 -11.97
C SER A 153 4.72 9.59 -10.69
N ASN A 154 4.02 9.53 -9.55
CA ASN A 154 4.55 9.94 -8.26
C ASN A 154 5.72 9.07 -7.79
N LYS A 155 6.39 9.51 -6.72
CA LYS A 155 7.48 8.77 -6.08
C LYS A 155 6.91 7.78 -5.06
N PHE A 156 7.13 6.50 -5.30
CA PHE A 156 6.72 5.41 -4.41
C PHE A 156 7.92 4.87 -3.64
N ILE A 157 7.70 4.41 -2.41
CA ILE A 157 8.74 3.77 -1.60
C ILE A 157 8.92 2.32 -2.05
N GLY A 158 10.18 1.85 -2.14
CA GLY A 158 10.49 0.44 -2.37
C GLY A 158 9.72 -0.16 -3.55
N ASN A 159 8.96 -1.23 -3.28
CA ASN A 159 8.15 -1.96 -4.25
C ASN A 159 6.66 -1.58 -4.19
N ALA A 160 6.28 -0.51 -3.50
CA ALA A 160 4.87 -0.19 -3.22
C ALA A 160 4.06 0.03 -4.50
N LYS A 161 4.69 0.54 -5.57
CA LYS A 161 4.04 0.68 -6.87
C LYS A 161 3.76 -0.70 -7.49
N GLU A 162 4.73 -1.59 -7.49
CA GLU A 162 4.60 -2.96 -8.01
C GLU A 162 3.59 -3.77 -7.21
N GLU A 163 3.57 -3.63 -5.89
CA GLU A 163 2.61 -4.26 -4.98
C GLU A 163 1.17 -3.77 -5.26
N LEU A 164 0.99 -2.47 -5.48
CA LEU A 164 -0.29 -1.91 -5.91
C LEU A 164 -0.76 -2.54 -7.22
N LEU A 165 0.10 -2.52 -8.25
CA LEU A 165 -0.25 -3.03 -9.59
C LEU A 165 -0.55 -4.54 -9.56
N TYR A 166 0.22 -5.31 -8.79
CA TYR A 166 -0.02 -6.74 -8.61
C TYR A 166 -1.38 -7.01 -7.94
N CYS A 167 -1.70 -6.27 -6.87
CA CYS A 167 -2.95 -6.48 -6.14
C CYS A 167 -4.18 -6.03 -6.94
N ILE A 168 -4.14 -4.92 -7.67
CA ILE A 168 -5.29 -4.51 -8.49
C ILE A 168 -5.60 -5.50 -9.62
N GLU A 169 -4.58 -6.19 -10.16
CA GLU A 169 -4.77 -7.32 -11.09
C GLU A 169 -5.33 -8.54 -10.37
N ARG A 170 -4.68 -8.99 -9.28
CA ARG A 170 -5.07 -10.19 -8.51
C ARG A 170 -6.51 -10.13 -8.00
N GLU A 171 -6.91 -8.96 -7.50
CA GLU A 171 -8.23 -8.73 -6.93
C GLU A 171 -9.29 -8.42 -8.00
N ASN A 172 -8.93 -8.51 -9.30
CA ASN A 172 -9.79 -8.24 -10.46
C ASN A 172 -10.41 -6.83 -10.43
N ILE A 173 -9.69 -5.85 -9.87
CA ILE A 173 -10.11 -4.44 -9.89
C ILE A 173 -9.85 -3.86 -11.28
N MET A 174 -8.72 -4.20 -11.89
CA MET A 174 -8.36 -3.85 -13.25
C MET A 174 -7.80 -5.05 -14.01
N THR A 175 -8.04 -5.12 -15.31
CA THR A 175 -7.40 -6.13 -16.15
C THR A 175 -5.94 -5.76 -16.42
N LYS A 176 -5.15 -6.75 -16.83
CA LYS A 176 -3.75 -6.54 -17.25
C LYS A 176 -3.63 -5.51 -18.37
N GLU A 177 -4.56 -5.50 -19.31
CA GLU A 177 -4.61 -4.54 -20.42
C GLU A 177 -4.90 -3.12 -19.94
N GLU A 178 -5.84 -2.96 -19.00
CA GLU A 178 -6.14 -1.66 -18.39
C GLU A 178 -4.92 -1.12 -17.61
N ILE A 179 -4.22 -1.99 -16.89
CA ILE A 179 -2.99 -1.64 -16.16
C ILE A 179 -1.88 -1.22 -17.12
N GLN A 180 -1.65 -2.00 -18.17
CA GLN A 180 -0.64 -1.71 -19.18
C GLN A 180 -0.91 -0.37 -19.87
N LEU A 181 -2.18 -0.09 -20.21
CA LEU A 181 -2.58 1.19 -20.80
C LEU A 181 -2.30 2.37 -19.84
N ALA A 182 -2.61 2.21 -18.54
CA ALA A 182 -2.32 3.24 -17.54
C ALA A 182 -0.81 3.50 -17.39
N LEU A 183 0.02 2.45 -17.45
CA LEU A 183 1.48 2.58 -17.43
C LEU A 183 2.03 3.28 -18.68
N GLU A 184 1.55 2.93 -19.86
CA GLU A 184 1.96 3.60 -21.11
C GLU A 184 1.63 5.09 -21.08
N ASN A 185 0.45 5.44 -20.57
CA ASN A 185 0.04 6.82 -20.40
C ASN A 185 0.87 7.55 -19.34
N CYS A 186 1.21 6.90 -18.23
CA CYS A 186 2.14 7.39 -17.23
C CYS A 186 3.50 7.74 -17.85
N GLU A 187 4.07 6.86 -18.67
CA GLU A 187 5.37 7.10 -19.31
C GLU A 187 5.31 8.23 -20.35
N LYS A 188 4.22 8.34 -21.11
CA LYS A 188 3.98 9.50 -22.01
C LYS A 188 3.91 10.82 -21.24
N PHE A 189 3.23 10.83 -20.09
CA PHE A 189 3.15 12.01 -19.21
C PHE A 189 4.53 12.40 -18.68
N LYS A 190 5.29 11.44 -18.12
CA LYS A 190 6.65 11.69 -17.61
C LYS A 190 7.57 12.26 -18.69
N ALA A 191 7.58 11.67 -19.89
CA ALA A 191 8.41 12.14 -21.00
C ALA A 191 8.13 13.60 -21.38
N ARG A 192 6.90 14.09 -21.16
CA ARG A 192 6.50 15.46 -21.48
C ARG A 192 6.81 16.45 -20.35
N TYR A 193 6.59 16.07 -19.08
CA TYR A 193 6.53 17.00 -17.95
C TYR A 193 7.55 16.76 -16.83
N MET A 194 8.12 15.56 -16.73
CA MET A 194 9.08 15.18 -15.67
C MET A 194 10.44 14.91 -16.30
N ARG A 195 11.19 15.98 -16.58
CA ARG A 195 12.60 15.91 -17.01
C ARG A 195 13.54 15.90 -15.81
#